data_AF-A0A0P7TQL7-F1
#
_entry.id   AF-A0A0P7TQL7-F1
#
_cell.length_a   1.000
_cell.length_b   1.000
_cell.length_c   1.000
_cell.angle_alpha   90.00
_cell.angle_beta   90.00
_cell.angle_gamma   90.00
#
_symmetry.space_group_name_H-M   'P 1'
#
loop_
_entity.id
_entity.type
_entity.pdbx_description
1 polymer ?
#
loop_
_entity_poly.entity_id
_entity_poly.type
_entity_poly.pdbx_seq_one_letter_code
_entity_poly.pdbx_strand_id
1 'polypeptide(L)' 'MLELIGLQKADGSWDLHKSLTSILGKKEEEVTKASPGKPEFSSVWATVLAVLWLHGHKAESRDEWQFVATKAMTWVRAQS' A
#
# COMPACT_ATOMS: atom_id res chain seq x y z
N MET A 1 1.35 -11.68 6.13
CA MET A 1 1.68 -10.47 6.92
C MET A 1 3.04 -9.95 6.51
N LEU A 2 4.09 -10.76 6.64
CA LEU A 2 5.45 -10.42 6.19
C LEU A 2 5.54 -10.16 4.69
N GLU A 3 4.68 -10.77 3.86
CA GLU A 3 4.71 -10.53 2.41
C GLU A 3 4.40 -9.09 2.04
N LEU A 4 3.33 -8.49 2.60
CA LEU A 4 3.01 -7.09 2.30
C LEU A 4 4.08 -6.14 2.84
N ILE A 5 4.55 -6.38 4.07
CA ILE A 5 5.61 -5.57 4.70
C ILE A 5 6.93 -5.68 3.91
N GLY A 6 7.28 -6.88 3.43
CA GLY A 6 8.48 -7.14 2.64
C GLY A 6 8.46 -6.52 1.25
N LEU A 7 7.27 -6.18 0.75
CA LEU A 7 7.11 -5.43 -0.50
C LEU A 7 7.26 -3.91 -0.32
N GLN A 8 7.36 -3.42 0.93
CA GLN A 8 7.58 -2.01 1.18
C GLN A 8 8.99 -1.62 0.73
N LYS A 9 9.09 -0.55 -0.06
CA LYS A 9 10.37 0.03 -0.45
C LYS A 9 11.06 0.70 0.72
N ALA A 10 12.36 0.93 0.57
CA ALA A 10 13.18 1.60 1.58
C ALA A 10 12.68 3.03 1.91
N ASP A 11 11.93 3.66 1.02
CA ASP A 11 11.32 4.98 1.22
C ASP A 11 9.93 4.92 1.92
N GLY A 12 9.34 3.73 2.07
CA GLY A 12 8.03 3.53 2.69
C GLY A 12 6.89 3.31 1.71
N SER A 13 7.14 3.40 0.40
CA SER A 13 6.11 3.23 -0.64
C SER A 13 5.89 1.77 -1.05
N TRP A 14 4.76 1.53 -1.71
CA TRP A 14 4.53 0.35 -2.53
C TRP A 14 4.30 0.76 -3.97
N ASP A 15 4.88 -0.02 -4.88
CA ASP A 15 4.55 0.09 -6.30
C ASP A 15 3.41 -0.87 -6.64
N LEU A 16 2.56 -0.44 -7.58
CA LEU A 16 1.51 -1.28 -8.10
C LEU A 16 2.13 -2.41 -8.92
N HIS A 17 2.10 -3.63 -8.38
CA HIS A 17 2.63 -4.82 -9.04
C HIS A 17 1.78 -6.04 -8.70
N LYS A 18 1.95 -7.11 -9.48
CA LYS A 18 1.16 -8.34 -9.34
C LYS A 18 1.18 -8.95 -7.94
N SER A 19 2.29 -8.86 -7.21
CA SER A 19 2.34 -9.42 -5.85
C SER A 19 1.52 -8.60 -4.85
N LEU A 20 1.49 -7.26 -4.98
CA LEU A 20 0.62 -6.41 -4.17
C LEU A 20 -0.86 -6.70 -4.49
N THR A 21 -1.24 -6.74 -5.76
CA THR A 21 -2.63 -6.94 -6.17
C THR A 21 -3.14 -8.34 -5.79
N SER A 22 -2.26 -9.34 -5.84
CA SER A 22 -2.50 -10.68 -5.29
C SER A 22 -2.82 -10.65 -3.79
N ILE A 23 -2.03 -9.93 -2.98
CA ILE A 23 -2.26 -9.80 -1.53
C ILE A 23 -3.58 -9.05 -1.24
N LEU A 24 -3.88 -8.03 -2.05
CA LEU A 24 -5.14 -7.29 -1.94
C LEU A 24 -6.36 -8.09 -2.44
N GLY A 25 -6.15 -9.23 -3.10
CA GLY A 25 -7.21 -10.03 -3.70
C GLY A 25 -7.92 -9.32 -4.85
N LYS A 26 -7.24 -8.40 -5.55
CA LYS A 26 -7.80 -7.59 -6.64
C LYS A 26 -6.98 -7.74 -7.91
N LYS A 27 -7.59 -7.44 -9.06
CA LYS A 27 -6.84 -7.35 -10.33
C LYS A 27 -6.14 -6.00 -10.43
N GLU A 28 -4.97 -5.99 -11.06
CA GLU A 28 -4.20 -4.76 -11.29
C GLU A 28 -5.02 -3.70 -12.05
N GLU A 29 -5.76 -4.13 -13.07
CA GLU A 29 -6.66 -3.26 -13.84
C GLU A 29 -7.76 -2.64 -12.97
N GLU A 30 -8.33 -3.40 -12.04
CA GLU A 30 -9.35 -2.89 -11.11
C GLU A 30 -8.76 -1.85 -10.16
N VAL A 31 -7.54 -2.09 -9.67
CA VAL A 31 -6.85 -1.16 -8.79
C VAL A 31 -6.48 0.12 -9.52
N THR A 32 -5.95 0.03 -10.75
CA THR A 32 -5.63 1.18 -11.58
C THR A 32 -6.87 1.98 -11.95
N LYS A 33 -7.97 1.31 -12.31
CA LYS A 33 -9.24 1.95 -12.68
C LYS A 33 -9.95 2.59 -11.49
N ALA A 34 -9.74 2.06 -10.28
CA ALA A 34 -10.27 2.62 -9.04
C ALA A 34 -9.42 3.78 -8.49
N SER A 35 -8.23 4.04 -9.04
CA SER A 35 -7.40 5.17 -8.64
C SER A 35 -8.12 6.48 -8.98
N PRO A 36 -8.39 7.37 -8.01
CA PRO A 36 -9.02 8.66 -8.26
C PRO A 36 -8.08 9.67 -8.95
N GLY A 37 -6.80 9.31 -9.12
CA GLY A 37 -5.77 10.19 -9.66
C GLY A 37 -5.28 9.80 -11.05
N LYS A 38 -4.35 10.59 -11.56
CA LYS A 38 -3.60 10.29 -12.79
C LYS A 38 -2.75 9.01 -12.63
N PRO A 39 -2.39 8.34 -13.74
CA PRO A 39 -1.52 7.15 -13.72
C PRO A 39 -0.17 7.36 -13.00
N GLU A 40 0.34 8.60 -12.99
CA GLU A 40 1.56 9.00 -12.27
C GLU A 40 1.45 8.84 -10.74
N PHE A 41 0.24 8.79 -10.18
CA PHE A 41 0.00 8.55 -8.75
C PHE A 41 -0.31 7.09 -8.42
N SER A 42 0.00 6.15 -9.33
CA SER A 42 -0.21 4.71 -9.12
C SER A 42 0.50 4.18 -7.87
N SER A 43 1.74 4.60 -7.60
CA SER A 43 2.46 4.21 -6.37
C SER A 43 1.85 4.83 -5.10
N VAL A 44 1.30 6.06 -5.19
CA VAL A 44 0.55 6.67 -4.07
C VAL A 44 -0.70 5.85 -3.76
N TRP A 45 -1.45 5.49 -4.79
CA TRP A 45 -2.66 4.67 -4.65
C TRP A 45 -2.36 3.27 -4.10
N ALA A 46 -1.31 2.62 -4.61
CA ALA A 46 -0.81 1.33 -4.12
C ALA A 46 -0.42 1.41 -2.63
N THR A 47 0.28 2.47 -2.23
CA THR A 47 0.69 2.71 -0.84
C THR A 47 -0.52 2.90 0.08
N VAL A 48 -1.51 3.69 -0.35
CA VAL A 48 -2.76 3.90 0.41
C VAL A 48 -3.54 2.59 0.58
N LEU A 49 -3.67 1.79 -0.49
CA LEU A 49 -4.34 0.50 -0.43
C LEU A 49 -3.63 -0.50 0.49
N ALA A 50 -2.30 -0.54 0.48
CA ALA A 50 -1.52 -1.36 1.39
C ALA A 50 -1.79 -0.98 2.86
N VAL A 51 -1.81 0.32 3.18
CA VAL A 51 -2.13 0.81 4.53
C VAL A 51 -3.56 0.48 4.93
N LEU A 52 -4.54 0.68 4.03
CA LEU A 52 -5.95 0.32 4.28
C LEU A 52 -6.12 -1.18 4.52
N TRP A 53 -5.41 -2.02 3.77
CA TRP A 53 -5.44 -3.46 3.96
C TRP A 53 -4.85 -3.88 5.31
N LEU A 54 -3.74 -3.26 5.74
CA LEU A 54 -3.17 -3.49 7.07
C LEU A 54 -4.18 -3.16 8.17
N HIS A 55 -4.85 -2.01 8.06
CA HIS A 55 -5.89 -1.60 9.00
C HIS A 55 -7.11 -2.53 9.01
N GLY A 56 -7.60 -2.96 7.83
CA GLY A 56 -8.82 -3.76 7.71
C GLY A 56 -8.63 -5.25 7.99
N HIS A 57 -7.48 -5.81 7.62
CA HIS A 57 -7.24 -7.25 7.67
C HIS A 57 -6.37 -7.68 8.85
N LYS A 58 -5.59 -6.76 9.43
CA LYS A 58 -4.60 -7.05 10.49
C LYS A 58 -4.66 -6.10 11.68
N ALA A 59 -5.84 -5.58 12.00
CA ALA A 59 -6.06 -4.71 13.16
C ALA A 59 -5.52 -5.29 14.49
N GLU A 60 -5.56 -6.61 14.65
CA GLU A 60 -5.13 -7.32 15.87
C GLU A 60 -3.60 -7.32 16.08
N SER A 61 -2.79 -7.12 15.04
CA SER A 61 -1.32 -7.14 15.10
C SER A 61 -0.74 -5.75 14.84
N ARG A 62 -1.42 -4.71 15.33
CA ARG A 62 -1.09 -3.31 15.06
C ARG A 62 0.38 -2.97 15.34
N ASP A 63 0.93 -3.48 16.44
CA ASP A 63 2.31 -3.19 16.85
C ASP A 63 3.35 -3.65 15.81
N GLU A 64 3.03 -4.67 15.01
CA GLU A 64 3.93 -5.22 13.99
C GLU A 64 3.98 -4.38 12.71
N TRP A 65 2.89 -3.67 12.37
CA TRP A 65 2.79 -2.92 11.12
C TRP A 65 2.62 -1.41 11.32
N GLN A 66 2.44 -0.92 12.55
CA GLN A 66 2.23 0.50 12.83
C GLN A 66 3.41 1.35 12.33
N PHE A 67 4.65 0.89 12.50
CA PHE A 67 5.82 1.60 11.98
C PHE A 67 5.88 1.62 10.44
N VAL A 68 5.53 0.49 9.84
CA VAL A 68 5.43 0.31 8.38
C VAL A 68 4.40 1.29 7.80
N ALA A 69 3.20 1.36 8.40
CA ALA A 69 2.14 2.28 8.02
C ALA A 69 2.52 3.75 8.26
N THR A 70 3.15 4.08 9.39
CA THR A 70 3.61 5.44 9.67
C THR A 70 4.60 5.92 8.60
N LYS A 71 5.57 5.09 8.24
CA LYS A 71 6.55 5.41 7.19
C LYS A 71 5.88 5.64 5.83
N ALA A 72 4.93 4.77 5.49
CA ALA A 72 4.14 4.88 4.27
C ALA A 72 3.36 6.20 4.19
N MET A 73 2.70 6.57 5.29
CA MET A 73 1.93 7.81 5.35
C MET A 73 2.81 9.05 5.30
N THR A 74 4.01 9.01 5.89
CA THR A 74 5.02 10.08 5.75
C THR A 74 5.45 10.24 4.29
N TRP A 75 5.69 9.13 3.58
CA TRP A 75 6.03 9.17 2.16
C TRP A 75 4.89 9.73 1.31
N VAL A 76 3.64 9.28 1.53
CA VAL A 76 2.45 9.78 0.81
C VAL A 76 2.28 11.28 1.00
N ARG A 77 2.47 11.80 2.22
CA ARG A 77 2.44 13.25 2.51
C ARG A 77 3.56 14.05 1.85
N ALA A 78 4.66 13.40 1.47
CA ALA A 78 5.72 14.04 0.71
C ALA A 78 5.43 14.09 -0.80
N GLN A 79 4.41 13.35 -1.28
CA GLN A 79 3.95 13.36 -2.67
C GLN A 79 2.82 14.38 -2.93
N SER A 80 2.35 15.06 -1.87
CA SER A 80 1.31 16.11 -1.93
C SER A 80 1.90 17.52 -2.03
#